data_AF-A0AAW8C239-F1
#
_entry.id   AF-A0AAW8C239-F1
#
_cell.length_a   1.000
_cell.length_b   1.000
_cell.length_c   1.000
_cell.angle_alpha   90.00
_cell.angle_beta   90.00
_cell.angle_gamma   90.00
#
_symmetry.space_group_name_H-M   'P 1'
#
loop_
_entity.id
_entity.type
_entity.pdbx_description
1 polymer ?
#
loop_
_entity_poly.entity_id
_entity_poly.type
_entity_poly.pdbx_seq_one_letter_code
_entity_poly.pdbx_strand_id
1 'polypeptide(L)'
;MKSLLIKLFQIIPDSLYLKIIFYKNIRKNLDLKNPRTFNEKLQWLKINDRNSEYTRLVDKYEVRNYIKEKIGERYLVPLIGVWKDASEIDFEKLPKQFVLKCNHDSKSVVICKDKSKIDVQGIVKKLNSHLKQNAYYYGREWPYKNVKPLIIAEKYLEDPSNQSLIDYKVLCFNGKARLIQVHSNRGSENYTQDFYDLEWDNMGISQGIKLTETPMEKPNFLDEMIHLSEILATNIIHVRVDWYFVNGQLYFGEMTFYDGSGFVPFLNEKDDILLGDMIDLKK
;
A
#
# COMPACT_ATOMS: atom_id res chain seq x y z
N MET A 1 21.80 0.82 18.39
CA MET A 1 21.44 -0.58 18.05
C MET A 1 20.67 -0.74 16.75
N LYS A 2 19.54 -0.04 16.51
CA LYS A 2 18.74 -0.21 15.26
C LYS A 2 19.52 0.10 13.96
N SER A 3 20.39 1.11 13.93
CA SER A 3 21.12 1.48 12.70
C SER A 3 22.21 0.47 12.29
N LEU A 4 22.85 -0.21 13.26
CA LEU A 4 23.90 -1.19 12.97
C LEU A 4 23.30 -2.49 12.41
N LEU A 5 22.18 -2.96 12.99
CA LEU A 5 21.41 -4.08 12.47
C LEU A 5 20.89 -3.84 11.06
N ILE A 6 20.43 -2.62 10.75
CA ILE A 6 20.01 -2.25 9.40
C ILE A 6 21.20 -2.34 8.44
N LYS A 7 22.35 -1.73 8.78
CA LYS A 7 23.57 -1.79 7.95
C LYS A 7 24.06 -3.23 7.72
N LEU A 8 24.03 -4.07 8.76
CA LEU A 8 24.35 -5.50 8.64
C LEU A 8 23.34 -6.23 7.75
N PHE A 9 22.06 -5.91 7.85
CA PHE A 9 21.05 -6.49 6.96
C PHE A 9 21.15 -5.98 5.53
N GLN A 10 21.81 -4.86 5.23
CA GLN A 10 22.02 -4.39 3.86
C GLN A 10 23.03 -5.25 3.08
N ILE A 11 23.98 -5.89 3.76
CA ILE A 11 25.07 -6.65 3.13
C ILE A 11 24.77 -8.15 2.96
N ILE A 12 23.70 -8.67 3.59
CA ILE A 12 23.33 -10.08 3.41
C ILE A 12 22.51 -10.29 2.13
N PRO A 13 22.63 -11.47 1.48
CA PRO A 13 21.81 -11.81 0.32
C PRO A 13 20.31 -11.73 0.63
N ASP A 14 19.52 -11.28 -0.35
CA ASP A 14 18.07 -11.08 -0.18
C ASP A 14 17.37 -12.37 0.30
N SER A 15 17.73 -13.53 -0.25
CA SER A 15 17.13 -14.81 0.14
C SER A 15 17.39 -15.19 1.60
N LEU A 16 18.58 -14.89 2.13
CA LEU A 16 18.92 -15.13 3.54
C LEU A 16 18.17 -14.15 4.44
N TYR A 17 18.12 -12.87 4.06
CA TYR A 17 17.34 -11.85 4.78
C TYR A 17 15.87 -12.27 4.89
N LEU A 18 15.26 -12.63 3.77
CA LEU A 18 13.86 -13.02 3.71
C LEU A 18 13.58 -14.24 4.58
N LYS A 19 14.43 -15.28 4.56
CA LYS A 19 14.26 -16.46 5.44
C LYS A 19 14.27 -16.10 6.93
N ILE A 20 15.20 -15.23 7.35
CA ILE A 20 15.31 -14.81 8.76
C ILE A 20 14.09 -14.00 9.19
N ILE A 21 13.70 -13.00 8.39
CA ILE A 21 12.59 -12.12 8.72
C ILE A 21 11.24 -12.84 8.61
N PHE A 22 11.09 -13.73 7.64
CA PHE A 22 9.89 -14.57 7.51
C PHE A 22 9.71 -15.47 8.72
N TYR A 23 10.75 -16.19 9.16
CA TYR A 23 10.68 -17.01 10.37
C TYR A 23 10.34 -16.18 11.62
N LYS A 24 10.91 -14.98 11.74
CA LYS A 24 10.64 -14.09 12.86
C LYS A 24 9.16 -13.67 12.95
N ASN A 25 8.53 -13.35 11.82
CA ASN A 25 7.15 -12.81 11.79
C ASN A 25 6.08 -13.91 11.64
N ILE A 26 6.30 -14.88 10.74
CA ILE A 26 5.33 -15.93 10.39
C ILE A 26 5.50 -17.19 11.26
N ARG A 27 6.65 -17.37 11.92
CA ARG A 27 7.00 -18.55 12.74
C ARG A 27 7.04 -19.86 11.95
N LYS A 28 7.34 -19.77 10.65
CA LYS A 28 7.55 -20.90 9.73
C LYS A 28 8.82 -20.71 8.91
N ASN A 29 9.43 -21.79 8.46
CA ASN A 29 10.56 -21.74 7.54
C ASN A 29 10.05 -21.39 6.14
N LEU A 30 10.68 -20.41 5.48
CA LEU A 30 10.34 -20.00 4.13
C LEU A 30 10.88 -20.98 3.08
N ASP A 31 9.99 -21.62 2.30
CA ASP A 31 10.36 -22.41 1.13
C ASP A 31 10.30 -21.58 -0.16
N LEU A 32 11.46 -21.07 -0.58
CA LEU A 32 11.61 -20.34 -1.86
C LEU A 32 11.71 -21.27 -3.08
N LYS A 33 11.88 -22.59 -2.90
CA LYS A 33 11.95 -23.54 -4.02
C LYS A 33 10.54 -23.97 -4.43
N ASN A 34 9.66 -24.20 -3.46
CA ASN A 34 8.28 -24.62 -3.69
C ASN A 34 7.31 -23.81 -2.82
N PRO A 35 7.19 -22.48 -3.02
CA PRO A 35 6.32 -21.64 -2.19
C PRO A 35 4.86 -22.04 -2.37
N ARG A 36 4.13 -22.22 -1.27
CA ARG A 36 2.71 -22.64 -1.29
C ARG A 36 1.80 -21.52 -0.85
N THR A 37 2.08 -20.91 0.30
CA THR A 37 1.18 -19.91 0.87
C THR A 37 1.33 -18.55 0.19
N PHE A 38 0.34 -17.68 0.33
CA PHE A 38 0.36 -16.31 -0.17
C PHE A 38 1.61 -15.58 0.31
N ASN A 39 1.87 -15.63 1.62
CA ASN A 39 3.04 -14.99 2.22
C ASN A 39 4.37 -15.53 1.64
N GLU A 40 4.50 -16.84 1.42
CA GLU A 40 5.70 -17.42 0.79
C GLU A 40 5.86 -16.98 -0.68
N LYS A 41 4.76 -17.01 -1.45
CA LYS A 41 4.75 -16.58 -2.85
C LYS A 41 5.09 -15.10 -2.99
N LEU A 42 4.64 -14.24 -2.08
CA LEU A 42 5.08 -12.83 -2.05
C LEU A 42 6.61 -12.71 -1.83
N GLN A 43 7.22 -13.54 -0.97
CA GLN A 43 8.69 -13.53 -0.83
C GLN A 43 9.40 -14.03 -2.08
N TRP A 44 8.83 -15.04 -2.75
CA TRP A 44 9.35 -15.51 -4.03
C TRP A 44 9.30 -14.43 -5.10
N LEU A 45 8.21 -13.65 -5.18
CA LEU A 45 8.07 -12.56 -6.14
C LEU A 45 9.13 -11.46 -5.94
N LYS A 46 9.47 -11.10 -4.70
CA LYS A 46 10.52 -10.10 -4.40
C LYS A 46 11.89 -10.42 -5.01
N ILE A 47 12.20 -11.71 -5.18
CA ILE A 47 13.50 -12.15 -5.70
C ILE A 47 13.45 -12.51 -7.19
N ASN A 48 12.29 -12.92 -7.72
CA ASN A 48 12.17 -13.43 -9.10
C ASN A 48 11.38 -12.51 -10.04
N ASP A 49 10.33 -11.83 -9.57
CA ASP A 49 9.53 -10.90 -10.38
C ASP A 49 10.08 -9.47 -10.23
N ARG A 50 11.14 -9.18 -10.98
CA ARG A 50 11.93 -7.94 -10.89
C ARG A 50 11.70 -7.00 -12.06
N ASN A 51 10.45 -6.82 -12.45
CA ASN A 51 10.08 -5.87 -13.51
C ASN A 51 10.44 -4.41 -13.10
N SER A 52 11.19 -3.70 -13.95
CA SER A 52 11.58 -2.31 -13.72
C SER A 52 10.41 -1.33 -13.74
N GLU A 53 9.34 -1.64 -14.48
CA GLU A 53 8.14 -0.80 -14.54
C GLU A 53 7.47 -0.66 -13.18
N TYR A 54 7.61 -1.66 -12.30
CA TYR A 54 7.00 -1.60 -10.97
C TYR A 54 7.56 -0.45 -10.12
N THR A 55 8.80 0.00 -10.37
CA THR A 55 9.35 1.20 -9.71
C THR A 55 8.51 2.44 -10.01
N ARG A 56 8.04 2.61 -11.25
CA ARG A 56 7.13 3.69 -11.62
C ARG A 56 5.77 3.53 -10.93
N LEU A 57 5.30 2.29 -10.75
CA LEU A 57 3.97 2.00 -10.21
C LEU A 57 3.87 2.17 -8.69
N VAL A 58 4.97 1.98 -7.95
CA VAL A 58 4.99 2.23 -6.48
C VAL A 58 5.39 3.65 -6.10
N ASP A 59 5.95 4.42 -7.03
CA ASP A 59 6.27 5.83 -6.83
C ASP A 59 4.98 6.66 -6.88
N LYS A 60 4.55 7.18 -5.73
CA LYS A 60 3.29 7.93 -5.58
C LYS A 60 3.21 9.20 -6.46
N TYR A 61 4.33 9.67 -7.01
CA TYR A 61 4.34 10.77 -7.98
C TYR A 61 4.28 10.23 -9.41
N GLU A 62 5.18 9.34 -9.80
CA GLU A 62 5.30 8.85 -11.18
C GLU A 62 4.12 7.96 -11.62
N VAL A 63 3.49 7.24 -10.68
CA VAL A 63 2.31 6.42 -10.94
C VAL A 63 1.14 7.25 -11.47
N ARG A 64 1.09 8.55 -11.16
CA ARG A 64 -0.01 9.44 -11.57
C ARG A 64 -0.15 9.50 -13.09
N ASN A 65 0.96 9.50 -13.82
CA ASN A 65 0.94 9.46 -15.28
C ASN A 65 0.34 8.13 -15.79
N TYR A 66 0.72 7.01 -15.15
CA TYR A 66 0.15 5.69 -15.48
C TYR A 66 -1.36 5.64 -15.25
N ILE A 67 -1.84 6.16 -14.12
CA ILE A 67 -3.28 6.25 -13.82
C ILE A 67 -4.01 7.11 -14.85
N LYS A 68 -3.47 8.30 -15.16
CA LYS A 68 -4.05 9.22 -16.15
C LYS A 68 -4.18 8.57 -17.53
N GLU A 69 -3.17 7.85 -17.97
CA GLU A 69 -3.16 7.15 -19.25
C GLU A 69 -4.13 5.95 -19.28
N LYS A 70 -4.23 5.19 -18.18
CA LYS A 70 -4.96 3.91 -18.15
C LYS A 70 -6.45 4.06 -17.84
N ILE A 71 -6.78 4.91 -16.88
CA ILE A 71 -8.15 5.03 -16.38
C ILE A 71 -8.64 6.48 -16.31
N GLY A 72 -7.75 7.45 -16.52
CA GLY A 72 -8.11 8.87 -16.57
C GLY A 72 -7.80 9.63 -15.28
N GLU A 73 -7.58 10.93 -15.45
CA GLU A 73 -7.12 11.83 -14.37
C GLU A 73 -8.16 12.06 -13.27
N ARG A 74 -9.46 11.83 -13.56
CA ARG A 74 -10.54 12.02 -12.57
C ARG A 74 -10.41 11.15 -11.32
N TYR A 75 -9.71 10.03 -11.42
CA TYR A 75 -9.47 9.12 -10.30
C TYR A 75 -8.25 9.52 -9.46
N LEU A 76 -7.50 10.54 -9.83
CA LEU A 76 -6.36 11.00 -9.05
C LEU A 76 -6.79 12.01 -8.00
N VAL A 77 -6.25 11.86 -6.79
CA VAL A 77 -6.32 12.94 -5.79
C VAL A 77 -5.58 14.17 -6.35
N PRO A 78 -6.17 15.38 -6.31
CA PRO A 78 -5.51 16.57 -6.83
C PRO A 78 -4.13 16.81 -6.19
N LEU A 79 -3.12 16.97 -7.05
CA LEU A 79 -1.75 17.29 -6.63
C LEU A 79 -1.61 18.79 -6.42
N ILE A 80 -1.09 19.20 -5.27
CA ILE A 80 -0.88 20.59 -4.90
C ILE A 80 0.57 21.02 -5.22
N GLY A 81 1.55 20.15 -4.98
CA GLY A 81 2.96 20.49 -5.21
C GLY A 81 3.91 19.32 -5.02
N VAL A 82 5.15 19.51 -5.48
CA VAL A 82 6.21 18.51 -5.47
C VAL A 82 7.54 19.19 -5.18
N TRP A 83 8.35 18.62 -4.29
CA TRP A 83 9.63 19.19 -3.87
C TRP A 83 10.70 18.12 -3.71
N LYS A 84 11.96 18.53 -3.84
CA LYS A 84 13.13 17.65 -3.60
C LYS A 84 13.64 17.77 -2.16
N ASP A 85 13.40 18.90 -1.50
CA ASP A 85 13.72 19.13 -0.10
C ASP A 85 12.52 19.74 0.63
N ALA A 86 12.28 19.33 1.88
CA ALA A 86 11.17 19.85 2.66
C ALA A 86 11.31 21.35 3.02
N SER A 87 12.53 21.89 3.00
CA SER A 87 12.79 23.31 3.22
C SER A 87 12.36 24.20 2.04
N GLU A 88 12.14 23.63 0.85
CA GLU A 88 11.62 24.35 -0.33
C GLU A 88 10.10 24.58 -0.25
N ILE A 89 9.42 23.98 0.73
CA ILE A 89 7.97 24.05 0.87
C ILE A 89 7.58 25.42 1.45
N ASP A 90 6.87 26.20 0.65
CA ASP A 90 6.21 27.43 1.09
C ASP A 90 4.84 27.09 1.72
N PHE A 91 4.82 26.88 3.03
CA PHE A 91 3.61 26.51 3.78
C PHE A 91 2.53 27.59 3.74
N GLU A 92 2.87 28.86 3.51
CA GLU A 92 1.87 29.93 3.40
C GLU A 92 1.04 29.78 2.12
N LYS A 93 1.64 29.28 1.04
CA LYS A 93 0.94 29.00 -0.23
C LYS A 93 0.12 27.70 -0.22
N LEU A 94 0.35 26.81 0.74
CA LEU A 94 -0.47 25.59 0.87
C LEU A 94 -1.90 25.94 1.30
N PRO A 95 -2.91 25.18 0.86
CA PRO A 95 -4.30 25.37 1.28
C PRO A 95 -4.46 25.14 2.79
N LYS A 96 -5.66 25.46 3.33
CA LYS A 96 -5.96 25.26 4.77
C LYS A 96 -5.82 23.80 5.22
N GLN A 97 -6.03 22.85 4.31
CA GLN A 97 -5.95 21.42 4.54
C GLN A 97 -5.20 20.73 3.40
N PHE A 98 -4.30 19.81 3.75
CA PHE A 98 -3.48 19.07 2.78
C PHE A 98 -2.88 17.81 3.42
N VAL A 99 -2.37 16.91 2.57
CA VAL A 99 -1.55 15.76 2.99
C VAL A 99 -0.18 15.87 2.36
N LEU A 100 0.88 15.91 3.17
CA LEU A 100 2.26 15.80 2.72
C LEU A 100 2.75 14.36 2.90
N LYS A 101 3.44 13.81 1.91
CA LYS A 101 4.08 12.48 2.01
C LYS A 101 5.27 12.38 1.07
N CYS A 102 6.24 11.55 1.42
CA CYS A 102 7.27 11.11 0.50
C CYS A 102 6.68 10.11 -0.50
N ASN A 103 7.16 10.15 -1.74
CA ASN A 103 6.63 9.32 -2.82
C ASN A 103 6.97 7.82 -2.70
N HIS A 104 8.08 7.50 -2.03
CA HIS A 104 8.73 6.18 -2.04
C HIS A 104 8.50 5.36 -0.77
N ASP A 105 7.72 5.86 0.20
CA ASP A 105 7.50 5.19 1.48
C ASP A 105 6.02 5.16 1.92
N SER A 106 5.77 4.61 3.10
CA SER A 106 4.44 4.48 3.72
C SER A 106 4.31 5.16 5.09
N LYS A 107 5.33 5.87 5.58
CA LYS A 107 5.39 6.36 6.98
C LYS A 107 5.63 7.87 7.11
N SER A 108 6.03 8.52 6.03
CA SER A 108 6.30 9.96 6.00
C SER A 108 5.03 10.83 6.12
N VAL A 109 3.83 10.25 5.93
CA VAL A 109 2.55 10.97 5.84
C VAL A 109 2.36 11.98 6.98
N VAL A 110 1.99 13.20 6.63
CA VAL A 110 1.61 14.31 7.49
C VAL A 110 0.25 14.82 7.02
N ILE A 111 -0.75 14.75 7.89
CA ILE A 111 -2.12 15.20 7.61
C ILE A 111 -2.31 16.57 8.27
N CYS A 112 -2.53 17.60 7.47
CA CYS A 112 -2.89 18.94 7.94
C CYS A 112 -4.41 19.13 7.80
N LYS A 113 -5.13 19.11 8.92
CA LYS A 113 -6.57 19.47 8.98
C LYS A 113 -6.81 20.94 9.33
N ASP A 114 -5.80 21.58 9.92
CA ASP A 114 -5.85 22.99 10.34
C ASP A 114 -4.44 23.58 10.26
N LYS A 115 -4.20 24.39 9.23
CA LYS A 115 -2.89 24.99 8.96
C LYS A 115 -2.37 25.86 10.11
N SER A 116 -3.25 26.40 10.96
CA SER A 116 -2.82 27.22 12.11
C SER A 116 -2.16 26.41 13.23
N LYS A 117 -2.31 25.08 13.22
CA LYS A 117 -1.84 24.17 14.28
C LYS A 117 -0.62 23.33 13.88
N ILE A 118 -0.07 23.53 12.68
CA ILE A 118 1.02 22.69 12.19
C ILE A 118 2.37 23.08 12.82
N ASP A 119 3.15 22.07 13.18
CA ASP A 119 4.57 22.24 13.52
C ASP A 119 5.41 22.16 12.25
N VAL A 120 5.67 23.30 11.62
CA VAL A 120 6.45 23.39 10.37
C VAL A 120 7.85 22.77 10.56
N GLN A 121 8.54 23.08 11.67
CA GLN A 121 9.89 22.59 11.90
C GLN A 121 9.91 21.06 12.06
N GLY A 122 8.95 20.51 12.82
CA GLY A 122 8.78 19.07 12.97
C GLY A 122 8.46 18.36 11.66
N ILE A 123 7.59 18.95 10.83
CA ILE A 123 7.24 18.42 9.50
C ILE A 123 8.46 18.36 8.58
N VAL A 124 9.21 19.48 8.47
CA VAL A 124 10.42 19.56 7.66
C VAL A 124 11.45 18.51 8.11
N LYS A 125 11.69 18.42 9.43
CA LYS A 125 12.61 17.43 9.99
C LYS A 125 12.17 16.00 9.68
N LYS A 126 10.88 15.69 9.83
CA LYS A 126 10.31 14.37 9.53
C LYS A 126 10.52 14.03 8.06
N LEU A 127 10.07 14.86 7.13
CA LEU A 127 10.16 14.61 5.69
C LEU A 127 11.61 14.46 5.22
N ASN A 128 12.50 15.37 5.63
CA ASN A 128 13.93 15.28 5.26
C ASN A 128 14.64 14.06 5.86
N SER A 129 14.16 13.52 6.99
CA SER A 129 14.66 12.25 7.51
C SER A 129 14.19 11.03 6.70
N HIS A 130 12.99 11.12 6.11
CA HIS A 130 12.40 10.08 5.28
C HIS A 130 12.98 10.08 3.86
N LEU A 131 13.28 11.25 3.28
CA LEU A 131 13.98 11.37 1.99
C LEU A 131 15.33 10.64 1.93
N LYS A 132 15.97 10.41 3.08
CA LYS A 132 17.26 9.69 3.21
C LYS A 132 17.10 8.18 3.33
N GLN A 133 15.88 7.67 3.42
CA GLN A 133 15.58 6.26 3.58
C GLN A 133 15.35 5.62 2.21
N ASN A 134 15.57 4.32 2.11
CA ASN A 134 15.20 3.54 0.93
C ASN A 134 14.35 2.36 1.39
N ALA A 135 13.08 2.38 0.97
CA ALA A 135 12.07 1.45 1.46
C ALA A 135 12.38 -0.03 1.12
N TYR A 136 13.17 -0.27 0.07
CA TYR A 136 13.68 -1.60 -0.28
C TYR A 136 14.32 -2.32 0.91
N TYR A 137 15.09 -1.61 1.74
CA TYR A 137 15.85 -2.28 2.81
C TYR A 137 15.00 -2.76 3.98
N TYR A 138 13.74 -2.34 4.11
CA TYR A 138 12.84 -2.81 5.17
C TYR A 138 12.23 -4.17 4.91
N GLY A 139 12.02 -4.53 3.65
CA GLY A 139 11.31 -5.76 3.28
C GLY A 139 11.83 -6.47 2.05
N ARG A 140 12.91 -5.96 1.44
CA ARG A 140 13.44 -6.39 0.12
C ARG A 140 12.41 -6.28 -1.00
N GLU A 141 11.56 -5.27 -0.92
CA GLU A 141 10.53 -5.00 -1.91
C GLU A 141 11.16 -4.31 -3.13
N TRP A 142 11.45 -5.12 -4.16
CA TRP A 142 12.17 -4.72 -5.36
C TRP A 142 11.70 -3.40 -6.02
N PRO A 143 10.39 -3.15 -6.21
CA PRO A 143 9.88 -1.95 -6.88
C PRO A 143 10.39 -0.65 -6.25
N TYR A 144 10.53 -0.62 -4.92
CA TYR A 144 10.96 0.59 -4.19
C TYR A 144 12.46 0.89 -4.31
N LYS A 145 13.28 -0.04 -4.82
CA LYS A 145 14.75 0.04 -4.78
C LYS A 145 15.31 1.29 -5.46
N ASN A 146 14.73 1.66 -6.60
CA ASN A 146 15.24 2.71 -7.48
C ASN A 146 14.34 3.94 -7.54
N VAL A 147 13.32 4.04 -6.67
CA VAL A 147 12.47 5.22 -6.61
C VAL A 147 13.30 6.41 -6.17
N LYS A 148 13.22 7.52 -6.90
CA LYS A 148 13.90 8.78 -6.53
C LYS A 148 13.05 9.49 -5.48
N PRO A 149 13.57 9.74 -4.26
CA PRO A 149 12.79 10.38 -3.21
C PRO A 149 12.36 11.81 -3.57
N LEU A 150 11.07 12.07 -3.46
CA LEU A 150 10.41 13.36 -3.59
C LEU A 150 9.38 13.53 -2.47
N ILE A 151 9.00 14.76 -2.18
CA ILE A 151 7.85 15.10 -1.34
C ILE A 151 6.72 15.54 -2.25
N ILE A 152 5.51 15.03 -2.02
CA ILE A 152 4.30 15.48 -2.68
C ILE A 152 3.30 16.04 -1.67
N ALA A 153 2.55 17.06 -2.08
CA ALA A 153 1.36 17.55 -1.39
C ALA A 153 0.12 17.17 -2.21
N GLU A 154 -0.85 16.54 -1.58
CA GLU A 154 -2.15 16.22 -2.18
C GLU A 154 -3.28 16.90 -1.41
N LYS A 155 -4.38 17.16 -2.11
CA LYS A 155 -5.61 17.66 -1.49
C LYS A 155 -6.06 16.69 -0.39
N TYR A 156 -6.37 17.23 0.78
CA TYR A 156 -6.98 16.44 1.85
C TYR A 156 -8.38 15.98 1.40
N LEU A 157 -8.61 14.68 1.42
CA LEU A 157 -9.92 14.10 1.20
C LEU A 157 -10.63 14.01 2.55
N GLU A 158 -11.82 14.58 2.64
CA GLU A 158 -12.64 14.61 3.85
C GLU A 158 -13.91 13.81 3.64
N ASP A 159 -14.18 12.89 4.56
CA ASP A 159 -15.48 12.24 4.66
C ASP A 159 -16.47 13.21 5.33
N PRO A 160 -17.64 13.49 4.72
CA PRO A 160 -18.66 14.37 5.32
C PRO A 160 -19.12 13.96 6.72
N SER A 161 -19.00 12.68 7.07
CA SER A 161 -19.36 12.15 8.38
C SER A 161 -18.31 12.38 9.46
N ASN A 162 -17.18 13.04 9.15
CA ASN A 162 -16.00 13.17 10.01
C ASN A 162 -15.38 11.83 10.47
N GLN A 163 -15.78 10.72 9.85
CA GLN A 163 -15.16 9.41 10.08
C GLN A 163 -13.84 9.29 9.32
N SER A 164 -12.98 8.36 9.73
CA SER A 164 -11.79 8.02 8.94
C SER A 164 -12.22 7.47 7.59
N LEU A 165 -11.51 7.85 6.52
CA LEU A 165 -11.75 7.29 5.19
C LEU A 165 -11.69 5.75 5.23
N ILE A 166 -12.70 5.12 4.63
CA ILE A 166 -12.68 3.69 4.34
C ILE A 166 -11.65 3.45 3.24
N ASP A 167 -10.75 2.49 3.48
CA ASP A 167 -9.66 2.14 2.57
C ASP A 167 -9.98 0.77 1.97
N TYR A 168 -10.41 0.79 0.70
CA TYR A 168 -10.78 -0.39 -0.09
C TYR A 168 -9.55 -0.87 -0.86
N LYS A 169 -9.17 -2.12 -0.67
CA LYS A 169 -7.96 -2.69 -1.25
C LYS A 169 -8.32 -3.88 -2.11
N VAL A 170 -8.36 -3.69 -3.42
CA VAL A 170 -8.68 -4.76 -4.38
C VAL A 170 -7.44 -5.59 -4.64
N LEU A 171 -7.44 -6.84 -4.21
CA LEU A 171 -6.36 -7.79 -4.46
C LEU A 171 -6.56 -8.42 -5.85
N CYS A 172 -5.62 -8.13 -6.74
CA CYS A 172 -5.59 -8.66 -8.10
C CYS A 172 -4.51 -9.73 -8.25
N PHE A 173 -4.89 -10.82 -8.90
CA PHE A 173 -4.08 -12.01 -9.15
C PHE A 173 -4.08 -12.31 -10.64
N ASN A 174 -2.91 -12.32 -11.26
CA ASN A 174 -2.71 -12.53 -12.70
C ASN A 174 -3.61 -11.60 -13.55
N GLY A 175 -3.67 -10.32 -13.17
CA GLY A 175 -4.49 -9.30 -13.83
C GLY A 175 -5.99 -9.35 -13.56
N LYS A 176 -6.46 -10.14 -12.58
CA LYS A 176 -7.87 -10.24 -12.25
C LYS A 176 -8.16 -10.03 -10.77
N ALA A 177 -9.19 -9.27 -10.45
CA ALA A 177 -9.62 -9.08 -9.07
C ALA A 177 -10.12 -10.42 -8.49
N ARG A 178 -9.91 -10.64 -7.20
CA ARG A 178 -10.43 -11.83 -6.50
C ARG A 178 -11.03 -11.53 -5.13
N LEU A 179 -10.45 -10.58 -4.42
CA LEU A 179 -10.79 -10.26 -3.05
C LEU A 179 -10.68 -8.75 -2.84
N ILE A 180 -11.44 -8.25 -1.87
CA ILE A 180 -11.40 -6.85 -1.45
C ILE A 180 -11.18 -6.84 0.05
N GLN A 181 -10.06 -6.27 0.47
CA GLN A 181 -9.79 -6.01 1.87
C GLN A 181 -10.29 -4.60 2.21
N VAL A 182 -11.16 -4.48 3.21
CA VAL A 182 -11.77 -3.21 3.61
C VAL A 182 -11.28 -2.84 5.00
N HIS A 183 -10.72 -1.64 5.12
CA HIS A 183 -10.27 -1.08 6.39
C HIS A 183 -11.16 0.09 6.80
N SER A 184 -11.78 -0.03 7.98
CA SER A 184 -12.71 0.98 8.51
C SER A 184 -12.24 1.49 9.86
N ASN A 185 -12.59 2.74 10.20
CA ASN A 185 -12.28 3.35 11.51
C ASN A 185 -10.78 3.35 11.88
N ARG A 186 -9.89 3.42 10.87
CA ARG A 186 -8.45 3.34 11.05
C ARG A 186 -7.94 4.50 11.90
N GLY A 187 -7.12 4.18 12.90
CA GLY A 187 -6.60 5.15 13.87
C GLY A 187 -7.50 5.38 15.10
N SER A 188 -8.58 4.60 15.23
CA SER A 188 -9.41 4.56 16.43
C SER A 188 -9.38 3.18 17.08
N GLU A 189 -9.93 3.06 18.29
CA GLU A 189 -10.11 1.78 19.00
C GLU A 189 -11.09 0.84 18.27
N ASN A 190 -11.93 1.37 17.37
CA ASN A 190 -12.92 0.62 16.59
C ASN A 190 -12.39 0.20 15.21
N TYR A 191 -11.07 0.24 14.99
CA TYR A 191 -10.45 -0.18 13.74
C TYR A 191 -10.79 -1.63 13.41
N THR A 192 -11.31 -1.85 12.20
CA THR A 192 -11.66 -3.16 11.66
C THR A 192 -11.03 -3.38 10.30
N GLN A 193 -10.78 -4.65 9.99
CA GLN A 193 -10.30 -5.10 8.70
C GLN A 193 -11.06 -6.36 8.29
N ASP A 194 -11.80 -6.26 7.19
CA ASP A 194 -12.60 -7.35 6.65
C ASP A 194 -12.11 -7.74 5.25
N PHE A 195 -12.37 -8.98 4.85
CA PHE A 195 -12.15 -9.44 3.49
C PHE A 195 -13.49 -9.85 2.88
N TYR A 196 -13.77 -9.35 1.69
CA TYR A 196 -14.94 -9.67 0.90
C TYR A 196 -14.51 -10.34 -0.40
N ASP A 197 -15.35 -11.22 -0.93
CA ASP A 197 -15.26 -11.64 -2.33
C ASP A 197 -15.83 -10.56 -3.27
N LEU A 198 -15.93 -10.87 -4.56
CA LEU A 198 -16.43 -9.92 -5.57
C LEU A 198 -17.96 -9.77 -5.54
N GLU A 199 -18.69 -10.71 -4.93
CA GLU A 199 -20.14 -10.60 -4.74
C GLU A 199 -20.52 -9.79 -3.51
N TRP A 200 -19.52 -9.41 -2.71
CA TRP A 200 -19.60 -8.67 -1.46
C TRP A 200 -20.00 -9.53 -0.25
N ASP A 201 -19.69 -10.83 -0.30
CA ASP A 201 -19.83 -11.72 0.84
C ASP A 201 -18.58 -11.66 1.72
N ASN A 202 -18.75 -11.48 3.03
CA ASN A 202 -17.63 -11.46 3.98
C ASN A 202 -17.03 -12.86 4.13
N MET A 203 -15.74 -12.97 3.85
CA MET A 203 -15.00 -14.24 3.80
C MET A 203 -14.56 -14.76 5.18
N GLY A 204 -14.68 -13.96 6.24
CA GLY A 204 -14.22 -14.30 7.59
C GLY A 204 -12.69 -14.47 7.72
N ILE A 205 -11.93 -14.06 6.71
CA ILE A 205 -10.46 -14.11 6.72
C ILE A 205 -9.93 -13.05 7.68
N SER A 206 -9.00 -13.42 8.56
CA SER A 206 -8.39 -12.49 9.51
C SER A 206 -6.87 -12.58 9.51
N GLN A 207 -6.23 -11.42 9.64
CA GLN A 207 -4.79 -11.26 9.87
C GLN A 207 -4.49 -10.76 11.30
N GLY A 208 -5.40 -11.04 12.24
CA GLY A 208 -5.28 -10.63 13.65
C GLY A 208 -5.84 -9.24 13.96
N ILE A 209 -6.49 -8.59 13.00
CA ILE A 209 -7.27 -7.37 13.22
C ILE A 209 -8.74 -7.76 13.46
N LYS A 210 -9.44 -6.96 14.30
CA LYS A 210 -10.86 -7.15 14.60
C LYS A 210 -11.69 -7.12 13.31
N LEU A 211 -12.60 -8.07 13.14
CA LEU A 211 -13.60 -8.06 12.06
C LEU A 211 -14.77 -7.16 12.45
N THR A 212 -15.49 -6.62 11.47
CA THR A 212 -16.75 -5.92 11.77
C THR A 212 -17.77 -6.87 12.41
N GLU A 213 -18.57 -6.35 13.33
CA GLU A 213 -19.68 -7.11 13.92
C GLU A 213 -20.88 -7.18 12.97
N THR A 214 -21.05 -6.13 12.15
CA THR A 214 -22.09 -6.05 11.12
C THR A 214 -21.43 -5.82 9.77
N PRO A 215 -21.62 -6.73 8.79
CA PRO A 215 -21.08 -6.55 7.45
C PRO A 215 -21.52 -5.23 6.82
N MET A 216 -20.62 -4.63 6.04
CA MET A 216 -20.90 -3.39 5.31
C MET A 216 -21.88 -3.67 4.17
N GLU A 217 -22.80 -2.73 3.91
CA GLU A 217 -23.66 -2.81 2.72
C GLU A 217 -22.83 -2.80 1.43
N LYS A 218 -23.29 -3.53 0.41
CA LYS A 218 -22.63 -3.61 -0.90
C LYS A 218 -22.52 -2.21 -1.52
N PRO A 219 -21.31 -1.69 -1.78
CA PRO A 219 -21.14 -0.36 -2.36
C PRO A 219 -21.66 -0.33 -3.79
N ASN A 220 -22.39 0.74 -4.13
CA ASN A 220 -22.91 0.94 -5.48
C ASN A 220 -21.80 1.17 -6.54
N PHE A 221 -20.58 1.51 -6.11
CA PHE A 221 -19.41 1.72 -6.95
C PHE A 221 -18.50 0.48 -7.08
N LEU A 222 -18.92 -0.67 -6.52
CA LEU A 222 -18.11 -1.88 -6.46
C LEU A 222 -17.64 -2.34 -7.84
N ASP A 223 -18.55 -2.46 -8.79
CA ASP A 223 -18.25 -2.97 -10.14
C ASP A 223 -17.26 -2.06 -10.88
N GLU A 224 -17.42 -0.74 -10.72
CA GLU A 224 -16.48 0.24 -11.28
C GLU A 224 -15.10 0.07 -10.65
N MET A 225 -15.02 -0.01 -9.32
CA MET A 225 -13.74 -0.19 -8.59
C MET A 225 -13.02 -1.48 -9.00
N ILE A 226 -13.76 -2.59 -9.14
CA ILE A 226 -13.22 -3.87 -9.63
C ILE A 226 -12.69 -3.71 -11.06
N HIS A 227 -13.49 -3.18 -11.97
CA HIS A 227 -13.12 -3.03 -13.37
C HIS A 227 -11.84 -2.18 -13.54
N LEU A 228 -11.76 -1.04 -12.86
CA LEU A 228 -10.58 -0.17 -12.88
C LEU A 228 -9.34 -0.88 -12.32
N SER A 229 -9.51 -1.66 -11.25
CA SER A 229 -8.40 -2.42 -10.66
C SER A 229 -7.86 -3.49 -11.61
N GLU A 230 -8.73 -4.18 -12.35
CA GLU A 230 -8.30 -5.15 -13.38
C GLU A 230 -7.55 -4.49 -14.54
N ILE A 231 -7.98 -3.31 -14.99
CA ILE A 231 -7.24 -2.53 -15.99
C ILE A 231 -5.82 -2.24 -15.48
N LEU A 232 -5.69 -1.77 -14.26
CA LEU A 232 -4.39 -1.42 -13.67
C LEU A 232 -3.50 -2.64 -13.40
N ALA A 233 -4.10 -3.79 -13.10
CA ALA A 233 -3.41 -5.05 -12.81
C ALA A 233 -3.01 -5.85 -14.08
N THR A 234 -3.35 -5.38 -15.28
CA THR A 234 -3.09 -6.11 -16.53
C THR A 234 -1.61 -6.51 -16.64
N ASN A 235 -1.36 -7.79 -16.91
CA ASN A 235 -0.01 -8.40 -17.00
C ASN A 235 0.82 -8.34 -15.70
N ILE A 236 0.18 -8.26 -14.54
CA ILE A 236 0.84 -8.31 -13.23
C ILE A 236 0.42 -9.59 -12.50
N ILE A 237 1.40 -10.36 -12.00
CA ILE A 237 1.17 -11.62 -11.28
C ILE A 237 0.36 -11.39 -10.00
N HIS A 238 0.73 -10.39 -9.22
CA HIS A 238 -0.04 -9.96 -8.05
C HIS A 238 0.15 -8.47 -7.78
N VAL A 239 -0.96 -7.76 -7.58
CA VAL A 239 -0.95 -6.39 -7.08
C VAL A 239 -2.23 -6.06 -6.36
N ARG A 240 -2.11 -5.31 -5.27
CA ARG A 240 -3.21 -4.72 -4.55
C ARG A 240 -3.39 -3.27 -5.04
N VAL A 241 -4.61 -2.91 -5.40
CA VAL A 241 -4.97 -1.55 -5.83
C VAL A 241 -5.85 -0.92 -4.75
N ASP A 242 -5.40 0.19 -4.20
CA ASP A 242 -6.06 0.86 -3.08
C ASP A 242 -6.94 2.00 -3.57
N TRP A 243 -8.11 2.15 -2.96
CA TRP A 243 -9.14 3.11 -3.34
C TRP A 243 -9.76 3.79 -2.12
N TYR A 244 -10.12 5.05 -2.32
CA TYR A 244 -11.01 5.80 -1.45
C TYR A 244 -12.27 6.17 -2.23
N PHE A 245 -13.42 6.22 -1.56
CA PHE A 245 -14.64 6.75 -2.15
C PHE A 245 -15.12 7.95 -1.33
N VAL A 246 -15.18 9.12 -1.95
CA VAL A 246 -15.50 10.38 -1.26
C VAL A 246 -16.41 11.22 -2.16
N ASN A 247 -17.53 11.67 -1.62
CA ASN A 247 -18.50 12.54 -2.31
C ASN A 247 -18.93 12.01 -3.68
N GLY A 248 -19.23 10.71 -3.77
CA GLY A 248 -19.71 10.09 -5.00
C GLY A 248 -18.60 9.74 -6.02
N GLN A 249 -17.33 9.89 -5.66
CA GLN A 249 -16.19 9.71 -6.58
C GLN A 249 -15.15 8.74 -5.99
N LEU A 250 -14.68 7.83 -6.84
CA LEU A 250 -13.51 6.99 -6.56
C LEU A 250 -12.20 7.78 -6.75
N TYR A 251 -11.28 7.60 -5.81
CA TYR A 251 -9.91 8.09 -5.85
C TYR A 251 -8.93 6.95 -5.67
N PHE A 252 -7.99 6.83 -6.59
CA PHE A 252 -6.85 5.93 -6.52
C PHE A 252 -5.93 6.33 -5.35
N GLY A 253 -5.55 5.35 -4.53
CA GLY A 253 -4.63 5.50 -3.41
C GLY A 253 -3.19 5.11 -3.76
N GLU A 254 -2.94 3.82 -3.99
CA GLU A 254 -1.63 3.28 -4.37
C GLU A 254 -1.74 1.91 -5.04
N MET A 255 -0.67 1.49 -5.72
CA MET A 255 -0.44 0.10 -6.12
C MET A 255 0.59 -0.52 -5.20
N THR A 256 0.25 -1.66 -4.59
CA THR A 256 1.12 -2.38 -3.65
C THR A 256 1.33 -3.83 -4.11
N PHE A 257 2.57 -4.19 -4.42
CA PHE A 257 2.92 -5.51 -4.95
C PHE A 257 3.04 -6.59 -3.86
N TYR A 258 3.34 -6.18 -2.62
CA TYR A 258 3.56 -7.08 -1.50
C TYR A 258 2.71 -6.65 -0.31
N ASP A 259 1.48 -7.14 -0.24
CA ASP A 259 0.58 -6.85 0.88
C ASP A 259 1.23 -7.26 2.22
N GLY A 260 1.26 -6.34 3.19
CA GLY A 260 1.95 -6.56 4.47
C GLY A 260 3.43 -6.93 4.36
N SER A 261 4.09 -6.61 3.22
CA SER A 261 5.41 -7.13 2.84
C SER A 261 5.48 -8.67 2.81
N GLY A 262 4.36 -9.38 2.77
CA GLY A 262 4.25 -10.83 2.95
C GLY A 262 4.75 -11.32 4.31
N PHE A 263 4.76 -10.45 5.32
CA PHE A 263 5.17 -10.77 6.69
C PHE A 263 4.02 -10.69 7.70
N VAL A 264 2.79 -10.57 7.23
CA VAL A 264 1.60 -10.54 8.08
C VAL A 264 0.96 -11.94 8.09
N PRO A 265 0.95 -12.64 9.24
CA PRO A 265 0.36 -13.97 9.31
C PRO A 265 -1.16 -13.88 9.21
N PHE A 266 -1.76 -14.87 8.56
CA PHE A 266 -3.19 -15.14 8.67
C PHE A 266 -3.46 -15.91 9.95
N LEU A 267 -4.63 -15.68 10.56
CA LEU A 267 -5.05 -16.40 11.77
C LEU A 267 -5.25 -17.90 11.47
N ASN A 268 -5.80 -18.23 10.30
CA ASN A 268 -5.91 -19.60 9.82
C ASN A 268 -4.98 -19.83 8.61
N GLU A 269 -4.18 -20.88 8.66
CA GLU A 269 -3.27 -21.23 7.55
C GLU A 269 -4.00 -21.54 6.24
N LYS A 270 -5.23 -22.09 6.32
CA LYS A 270 -6.05 -22.35 5.13
C LYS A 270 -6.31 -21.08 4.31
N ASP A 271 -6.36 -19.91 4.95
CA ASP A 271 -6.61 -18.63 4.27
C ASP A 271 -5.33 -18.16 3.54
N ASP A 272 -4.16 -18.37 4.15
CA ASP A 272 -2.85 -18.11 3.52
C ASP A 272 -2.64 -19.04 2.30
N ILE A 273 -3.06 -20.30 2.40
CA ILE A 273 -3.05 -21.26 1.26
C ILE A 273 -4.04 -20.83 0.18
N LEU A 274 -5.29 -20.49 0.56
CA LEU A 274 -6.34 -20.06 -0.36
C LEU A 274 -5.88 -18.89 -1.25
N LEU A 275 -5.33 -17.83 -0.66
CA LEU A 275 -4.79 -16.70 -1.41
C LEU A 275 -3.53 -17.09 -2.18
N GLY A 276 -2.72 -18.01 -1.63
CA GLY A 276 -1.57 -18.58 -2.31
C GLY A 276 -1.97 -19.23 -3.62
N ASP A 277 -3.00 -20.07 -3.63
CA ASP A 277 -3.47 -20.80 -4.81
C ASP A 277 -4.00 -19.89 -5.93
N MET A 278 -4.36 -18.64 -5.62
CA MET A 278 -4.75 -17.64 -6.62
C MET A 278 -3.56 -17.07 -7.40
N ILE A 279 -2.33 -17.14 -6.86
CA ILE A 279 -1.10 -16.68 -7.52
C ILE A 279 -0.54 -17.80 -8.41
N ASP A 280 -0.42 -17.51 -9.70
CA ASP A 280 0.22 -18.39 -10.68
C ASP A 280 1.61 -17.83 -11.02
N LEU A 281 2.66 -18.48 -10.54
CA LEU A 281 4.05 -18.06 -10.73
C LEU A 281 4.63 -18.44 -12.10
N LYS A 282 3.88 -19.16 -12.95
CA LYS A 282 4.33 -19.62 -14.27
C LYS A 282 3.98 -18.67 -15.42
N LYS A 283 3.18 -17.64 -15.15
CA LYS A 283 2.77 -16.63 -16.12
C LYS A 283 3.75 -15.49 -16.23
#